data_AF-A0A7C1AI66-F1
#
_entry.id   AF-A0A7C1AI66-F1
#
_cell.length_a   1.000
_cell.length_b   1.000
_cell.length_c   1.000
_cell.angle_alpha   90.00
_cell.angle_beta   90.00
_cell.angle_gamma   90.00
#
_symmetry.space_group_name_H-M   'P 1'
#
loop_
_entity.id
_entity.type
_entity.pdbx_description
1 polymer ?
#
loop_
_entity_poly.entity_id
_entity_poly.type
_entity_poly.pdbx_seq_one_letter_code
_entity_poly.pdbx_strand_id
1 'polypeptide(L)' 'MGDGRMNQEAVNLFNPQAQTQTFDQIKISIASPEKILSWSFGEIKKPETINYRTFKPERDGLFCARIFGP' A
#
# COMPACT_ATOMS: atom_id res chain seq x y z
N MET A 1 23.43 -22.62 40.53
CA MET A 1 23.28 -23.25 39.21
C MET A 1 21.82 -23.63 39.04
N GLY A 2 20.94 -23.00 38.27
CA GLY A 2 21.00 -21.90 37.31
C GLY A 2 19.63 -21.96 36.62
N ASP A 3 18.72 -21.05 36.97
CA ASP A 3 17.34 -21.03 36.46
C ASP A 3 17.32 -20.60 34.99
N GLY A 4 17.27 -21.59 34.10
CA GLY A 4 17.11 -21.38 32.66
C GLY A 4 15.66 -21.05 32.30
N ARG A 5 15.21 -19.82 32.58
CA ARG A 5 14.00 -19.27 31.96
C ARG A 5 14.27 -19.07 30.47
N MET A 6 13.82 -20.03 29.67
CA MET A 6 13.79 -19.91 28.21
C MET A 6 12.82 -18.79 27.83
N ASN A 7 13.37 -17.66 27.37
CA ASN A 7 12.61 -16.51 26.90
C ASN A 7 11.74 -16.92 25.70
N GLN A 8 10.42 -16.90 25.88
CA GLN A 8 9.42 -17.15 24.83
C GLN A 8 9.30 -15.98 23.82
N GLU A 9 10.25 -15.05 23.84
CA GLU A 9 10.22 -13.79 23.09
C GLU A 9 10.89 -13.90 21.70
N ALA A 10 11.58 -15.01 21.41
CA ALA A 10 12.36 -15.18 20.19
C ALA A 10 11.65 -15.99 19.07
N VAL A 11 10.42 -16.46 19.28
CA VAL A 11 9.75 -17.38 18.32
C VAL A 11 8.89 -16.66 17.27
N ASN A 12 8.75 -15.33 17.35
CA ASN A 12 7.87 -14.56 16.46
C ASN A 12 8.58 -13.79 15.33
N LEU A 13 9.90 -13.91 15.17
CA LEU A 13 10.68 -13.14 14.18
C LEU A 13 10.53 -13.67 12.74
N PHE A 14 10.07 -14.91 12.55
CA PHE A 14 10.01 -15.57 11.25
C PHE A 14 8.63 -16.21 10.98
N ASN A 15 7.55 -15.46 11.17
CA ASN A 15 6.24 -15.88 10.68
C ASN A 15 5.97 -15.28 9.28
N PRO A 16 6.32 -15.95 8.17
CA PRO A 16 6.07 -15.46 6.80
C PRO A 16 4.58 -15.48 6.39
N GLN A 17 3.70 -15.86 7.31
CA GLN A 17 2.27 -15.99 7.08
C GLN A 17 1.57 -14.84 7.83
N ALA A 18 1.63 -13.63 7.28
CA ALA A 18 0.62 -12.64 7.60
C ALA A 18 -0.71 -13.26 7.14
N GLN A 19 -1.43 -13.88 8.08
CA GLN A 19 -2.69 -14.54 7.81
C GLN A 19 -3.60 -13.55 7.10
N THR A 20 -4.08 -13.91 5.91
CA THR A 20 -5.08 -13.11 5.21
C THR A 20 -6.27 -12.98 6.16
N GLN A 21 -6.55 -11.76 6.61
CA GLN A 21 -7.68 -11.52 7.50
C GLN A 21 -8.96 -11.94 6.76
N THR A 22 -9.61 -12.99 7.25
CA THR A 22 -10.91 -13.42 6.74
C THR A 22 -11.96 -12.47 7.29
N PHE A 23 -12.77 -11.89 6.40
CA PHE A 23 -13.91 -11.05 6.78
C PHE A 23 -15.19 -11.86 6.61
N ASP A 24 -16.12 -11.74 7.57
CA ASP A 24 -17.40 -12.46 7.51
C ASP A 24 -18.46 -11.72 6.68
N GLN A 25 -18.27 -10.42 6.45
CA GLN A 25 -19.27 -9.54 5.83
C GLN A 25 -18.63 -8.45 4.96
N ILE A 26 -19.31 -8.07 3.87
CA ILE A 26 -18.94 -6.96 2.98
C ILE A 26 -20.03 -5.89 3.05
N LYS A 27 -19.64 -4.62 3.18
CA LYS A 27 -20.55 -3.47 3.18
C LYS A 27 -20.24 -2.52 2.02
N ILE A 28 -21.28 -1.97 1.40
CA ILE A 28 -21.19 -0.87 0.45
C ILE A 28 -21.75 0.42 1.07
N SER A 29 -21.09 1.56 0.82
CA SER A 29 -21.52 2.88 1.27
C SER A 29 -20.92 3.96 0.38
N ILE A 30 -21.57 5.13 0.32
CA ILE A 30 -21.02 6.31 -0.37
C ILE A 30 -19.73 6.76 0.35
N ALA A 31 -18.68 7.06 -0.43
CA ALA A 31 -17.44 7.63 0.09
C ALA A 31 -17.54 9.16 0.17
N SER A 32 -17.06 9.75 1.27
CA SER A 32 -16.95 11.21 1.41
C SER A 32 -15.69 11.73 0.69
N PRO A 33 -15.60 13.04 0.38
CA PRO A 33 -14.41 13.62 -0.24
C PRO A 33 -13.13 13.33 0.55
N GLU A 34 -13.17 13.40 1.87
CA GLU A 34 -12.03 13.13 2.75
C GLU A 34 -11.58 11.67 2.65
N LYS A 35 -12.53 10.74 2.50
CA LYS A 35 -12.25 9.31 2.31
C LYS A 35 -11.61 9.02 0.95
N ILE A 36 -12.03 9.73 -0.09
CA ILE A 36 -11.42 9.61 -1.42
C ILE A 36 -9.98 10.12 -1.39
N LEU A 37 -9.74 11.24 -0.71
CA LEU A 37 -8.40 11.80 -0.55
C LEU A 37 -7.50 10.89 0.29
N SER A 38 -8.02 10.24 1.34
CA SER A 38 -7.21 9.33 2.16
C SER A 38 -6.79 8.05 1.44
N TRP A 39 -7.53 7.63 0.40
CA TRP A 39 -7.13 6.55 -0.49
C TRP A 39 -6.11 6.97 -1.54
N SER A 40 -6.01 8.26 -1.83
CA SER A 40 -5.13 8.78 -2.86
C SER A 40 -3.71 8.94 -2.35
N PHE A 41 -2.74 8.55 -3.18
CA PHE A 41 -1.31 8.76 -2.93
C PHE A 41 -0.77 10.03 -3.60
N GLY A 42 -1.63 10.78 -4.32
CA GLY A 42 -1.29 12.04 -4.94
C GLY A 42 -2.28 12.48 -6.02
N GLU A 43 -2.18 13.75 -6.42
CA GLU A 43 -3.08 14.36 -7.39
C GLU A 43 -2.48 14.31 -8.80
N ILE A 44 -3.30 13.91 -9.78
CA ILE A 44 -2.97 14.00 -11.20
C ILE A 44 -3.34 15.39 -11.71
N LYS A 45 -2.35 16.11 -12.23
CA LYS A 45 -2.54 17.49 -12.73
C LYS A 45 -2.61 17.58 -14.24
N LYS A 46 -2.15 16.54 -14.94
CA LYS A 46 -2.12 16.53 -16.39
C LYS A 46 -2.67 15.23 -16.95
N PRO A 47 -3.34 15.28 -18.12
CA PRO A 47 -3.92 14.09 -18.75
C PRO A 47 -2.89 13.23 -19.49
N GLU A 48 -1.60 13.61 -19.55
CA GLU A 48 -0.61 12.85 -20.29
C GLU A 48 -0.32 11.50 -19.61
N THR A 49 0.04 10.51 -20.41
CA THR A 49 0.30 9.14 -19.98
C THR A 49 1.80 8.86 -19.95
N ILE A 50 2.35 8.48 -21.11
CA ILE A 50 3.73 8.11 -21.32
C ILE A 50 4.31 8.93 -22.46
N ASN A 51 5.59 9.25 -22.35
CA ASN A 51 6.30 9.92 -23.41
C ASN A 51 6.49 8.99 -24.62
N TYR A 52 6.10 9.43 -25.82
CA TYR A 52 6.15 8.58 -27.02
C TYR A 52 7.56 8.18 -27.47
N ARG A 53 8.61 8.95 -27.13
CA ARG A 53 9.99 8.65 -27.53
C ARG A 53 10.71 7.81 -26.50
N THR A 54 10.55 8.16 -25.22
CA THR A 54 11.34 7.58 -24.13
C THR A 54 10.62 6.45 -23.40
N PHE A 55 9.32 6.28 -23.65
CA PHE A 55 8.43 5.37 -22.93
C PHE A 55 8.43 5.56 -21.40
N LYS A 56 8.94 6.71 -20.93
CA LYS A 56 8.92 7.07 -19.52
C LYS A 56 7.55 7.68 -19.18
N PRO A 57 6.98 7.36 -18.02
CA PRO A 57 5.79 8.04 -17.54
C PRO A 57 6.01 9.55 -17.42
N GLU A 58 4.99 10.32 -17.81
CA GLU A 58 5.04 11.77 -17.70
C GLU A 58 4.90 12.21 -16.24
N ARG A 59 5.65 13.26 -15.86
CA ARG A 59 5.59 13.80 -14.50
C ARG A 59 4.24 14.51 -14.30
N ASP A 60 3.55 14.12 -13.22
CA ASP A 60 2.19 14.58 -12.88
C ASP A 60 1.10 14.10 -13.86
N GLY A 61 1.46 13.15 -14.74
CA GLY A 61 0.55 12.45 -15.63
C GLY A 61 -0.08 11.21 -14.99
N LEU A 62 -0.96 10.56 -15.75
CA LEU A 62 -1.76 9.40 -15.33
C LEU A 62 -0.93 8.20 -14.84
N PHE A 63 0.33 8.09 -15.25
CA PHE A 63 1.24 7.01 -14.83
C PHE A 63 2.41 7.51 -13.97
N CYS A 64 2.28 8.67 -13.31
CA CYS A 64 3.36 9.26 -12.52
C CYS A 64 3.86 8.30 -11.41
N ALA A 65 5.11 7.86 -11.53
CA ALA A 65 5.75 6.94 -10.57
C ALA A 65 5.84 7.50 -9.14
N ARG A 66 5.71 8.83 -8.96
CA ARG A 66 5.64 9.44 -7.61
C ARG A 66 4.33 9.14 -6.88
N ILE A 67 3.25 8.89 -7.63
CA ILE A 67 1.92 8.63 -7.08
C ILE A 67 1.70 7.13 -6.95
N PHE A 68 2.08 6.36 -7.96
CA PHE A 68 1.78 4.92 -8.01
C PHE A 68 2.95 4.01 -7.62
N GLY A 69 4.16 4.55 -7.46
CA GLY A 69 5.37 3.77 -7.19
C GLY A 69 6.15 3.40 -8.46
N PRO A 70 7.34 2.78 -8.28
CA PRO A 70 8.13 2.24 -9.38
C PRO A 70 7.47 1.05 -10.08
#